data_AF-A0A7S4I6D7-F1
#
_entry.id   AF-A0A7S4I6D7-F1
#
_cell.length_a   1.000
_cell.length_b   1.000
_cell.length_c   1.000
_cell.angle_alpha   90.00
_cell.angle_beta   90.00
_cell.angle_gamma   90.00
#
_symmetry.space_group_name_H-M   'P 1'
#
loop_
_entity.id
_entity.type
_entity.pdbx_description
1 polymer ?
#
loop_
_entity_poly.entity_id
_entity_poly.type
_entity_poly.pdbx_seq_one_letter_code
_entity_poly.pdbx_strand_id
1 'polypeptide(L)'
;GGTKYIVQNILFKFAVDESGLYSDYAAAKVAGHELKGLINYFNCNIEDLCLPLMSLVDYRGFRLIAMSILPIRGSETIIYGSDNYGETIHNKNADMRALLKRAAHMMNIKEHRCGISIKSSSSICSPADLEGHLGTDGRLYLLDFSRVLPPETPVHGIQNAHLYRLLRPEHVKLFEQPLCSDAFSGFIRKFNYKEDNNEIRKATDKLISETIPQFAGD
;
A
#
# COMPACT_ATOMS: atom_id res chain seq x y z
N GLY A 1 -10.33 7.55 7.31
CA GLY A 1 -9.06 8.29 7.46
C GLY A 1 -9.37 9.66 8.01
N GLY A 2 -8.53 10.20 8.89
CA GLY A 2 -8.85 11.40 9.68
C GLY A 2 -8.86 12.73 8.92
N THR A 3 -9.22 13.78 9.65
CA THR A 3 -9.36 15.16 9.17
C THR A 3 -8.11 15.67 8.41
N LYS A 4 -8.34 16.40 7.31
CA LYS A 4 -7.31 16.91 6.40
C LYS A 4 -7.32 18.44 6.34
N TYR A 5 -6.14 19.04 6.22
CA TYR A 5 -5.95 20.49 6.08
C TYR A 5 -4.86 20.79 5.06
N ILE A 6 -4.96 21.92 4.36
CA ILE A 6 -3.88 22.41 3.49
C ILE A 6 -3.38 23.73 4.06
N VAL A 7 -2.08 23.80 4.33
CA VAL A 7 -1.41 25.01 4.81
C VAL A 7 -0.14 25.19 4.01
N GLN A 8 0.03 26.34 3.37
CA GLN A 8 1.23 26.68 2.57
C GLN A 8 1.61 25.58 1.56
N ASN A 9 0.62 25.04 0.83
CA ASN A 9 0.80 23.97 -0.16
C ASN A 9 1.35 22.64 0.40
N ILE A 10 1.14 22.39 1.70
CA ILE A 10 1.38 21.11 2.35
C ILE A 10 0.03 20.57 2.83
N LEU A 11 -0.29 19.34 2.44
CA LEU A 11 -1.41 18.59 2.97
C LEU A 11 -1.03 17.98 4.32
N PHE A 12 -1.79 18.30 5.35
CA PHE A 12 -1.73 17.66 6.66
C PHE A 12 -2.93 16.73 6.83
N LYS A 13 -2.68 15.48 7.23
CA LYS A 13 -3.72 14.46 7.48
C LYS A 13 -3.51 13.86 8.87
N PHE A 14 -4.52 13.98 9.73
CA PHE A 14 -4.48 13.33 11.03
C PHE A 14 -4.63 11.81 10.90
N ALA A 15 -3.82 11.09 11.66
CA ALA A 15 -3.87 9.64 11.78
C ALA A 15 -4.81 9.24 12.93
N VAL A 16 -6.11 9.45 12.73
CA VAL A 16 -7.19 9.11 13.67
C VAL A 16 -8.25 8.26 12.96
N ASP A 17 -8.90 7.37 13.71
CA ASP A 17 -9.98 6.52 13.17
C ASP A 17 -11.35 7.15 13.40
N GLU A 18 -11.75 8.02 12.48
CA GLU A 18 -13.10 8.60 12.46
C GLU A 18 -14.17 7.63 11.94
N SER A 19 -13.76 6.53 11.29
CA SER A 19 -14.62 5.60 10.56
C SER A 19 -15.00 4.34 11.33
N GLY A 20 -14.37 4.09 12.49
CA GLY A 20 -14.52 2.84 13.24
C GLY A 20 -13.99 1.62 12.48
N LEU A 21 -13.05 1.83 11.55
CA LEU A 21 -12.45 0.74 10.79
C LEU A 21 -11.50 -0.09 11.65
N TYR A 22 -10.88 0.51 12.67
CA TYR A 22 -9.91 -0.10 13.55
C TYR A 22 -9.80 0.66 14.89
N SER A 23 -8.63 1.21 15.23
CA SER A 23 -8.39 2.09 16.38
C SER A 23 -7.40 3.22 16.04
N ASP A 24 -7.29 4.25 16.87
CA ASP A 24 -6.28 5.31 16.69
C ASP A 24 -4.84 4.77 16.68
N TYR A 25 -4.58 3.71 17.44
CA TYR A 25 -3.30 2.99 17.37
C TYR A 25 -3.05 2.45 15.95
N ALA A 26 -4.04 1.78 15.36
CA ALA A 26 -3.94 1.28 14.00
C ALA A 26 -3.82 2.43 12.99
N ALA A 27 -4.57 3.52 13.17
CA ALA A 27 -4.48 4.72 12.33
C ALA A 27 -3.05 5.28 12.29
N ALA A 28 -2.39 5.41 13.46
CA ALA A 28 -1.00 5.85 13.55
C ALA A 28 0.00 4.89 12.89
N LYS A 29 -0.30 3.57 12.86
CA LYS A 29 0.48 2.57 12.12
C LYS A 29 0.27 2.69 10.62
N VAL A 30 -0.96 2.88 10.14
CA VAL A 30 -1.29 3.13 8.73
C VAL A 30 -0.53 4.37 8.23
N ALA A 31 -0.53 5.46 8.99
CA ALA A 31 0.28 6.63 8.65
C ALA A 31 1.79 6.34 8.63
N GLY A 32 2.28 5.51 9.55
CA GLY A 32 3.63 4.98 9.50
C GLY A 32 3.93 4.21 8.21
N HIS A 33 2.96 3.42 7.73
CA HIS A 33 3.10 2.64 6.51
C HIS A 33 2.99 3.45 5.24
N GLU A 34 2.26 4.57 5.22
CA GLU A 34 2.30 5.54 4.11
C GLU A 34 3.75 5.96 3.82
N LEU A 35 4.48 6.41 4.85
CA LEU A 35 5.87 6.82 4.67
C LEU A 35 6.78 5.64 4.29
N LYS A 36 6.58 4.46 4.88
CA LYS A 36 7.38 3.27 4.56
C LYS A 36 7.15 2.77 3.13
N GLY A 37 5.91 2.74 2.66
CA GLY A 37 5.57 2.33 1.30
C GLY A 37 6.15 3.30 0.28
N LEU A 38 6.06 4.61 0.55
CA LEU A 38 6.71 5.64 -0.25
C LEU A 38 8.23 5.45 -0.31
N ILE A 39 8.89 5.21 0.83
CA ILE A 39 10.33 4.95 0.89
C ILE A 39 10.71 3.69 0.08
N ASN A 40 9.87 2.66 0.06
CA ASN A 40 10.13 1.46 -0.75
C ASN A 40 10.12 1.78 -2.26
N TYR A 41 9.15 2.55 -2.74
CA TYR A 41 9.14 3.02 -4.13
C TYR A 41 10.31 3.96 -4.42
N PHE A 42 10.65 4.87 -3.51
CA PHE A 42 11.79 5.77 -3.64
C PHE A 42 13.10 4.98 -3.81
N ASN A 43 13.30 3.95 -2.98
CA ASN A 43 14.49 3.10 -3.04
C ASN A 43 14.55 2.21 -4.30
N CYS A 44 13.44 2.01 -5.00
CA CYS A 44 13.47 1.36 -6.32
C CYS A 44 14.11 2.25 -7.40
N ASN A 45 14.24 3.56 -7.16
CA ASN A 45 14.87 4.53 -8.06
C ASN A 45 14.37 4.39 -9.51
N ILE A 46 13.05 4.32 -9.68
CA ILE A 46 12.41 4.22 -10.98
C ILE A 46 12.32 5.63 -11.59
N GLU A 47 13.07 5.85 -12.66
CA GLU A 47 13.00 7.09 -13.44
C GLU A 47 11.57 7.36 -13.93
N ASP A 48 11.20 8.64 -14.02
CA ASP A 48 9.87 9.15 -14.41
C ASP A 48 8.70 8.83 -13.48
N LEU A 49 8.93 8.09 -12.39
CA LEU A 49 7.93 7.84 -11.35
C LEU A 49 8.07 8.86 -10.21
N CYS A 50 7.20 9.88 -10.20
CA CYS A 50 7.23 10.93 -9.20
C CYS A 50 6.51 10.50 -7.91
N LEU A 51 7.13 10.82 -6.77
CA LEU A 51 6.58 10.58 -5.44
C LEU A 51 6.43 11.93 -4.72
N PRO A 52 5.44 12.09 -3.83
CA PRO A 52 5.36 13.29 -3.01
C PRO A 52 6.51 13.34 -2.01
N LEU A 53 6.84 14.53 -1.53
CA LEU A 53 7.60 14.67 -0.29
C LEU A 53 6.66 14.38 0.88
N MET A 54 7.11 13.56 1.83
CA MET A 54 6.30 13.16 2.96
C MET A 54 7.11 13.16 4.25
N SER A 55 6.49 13.59 5.34
CA SER A 55 7.02 13.47 6.69
C SER A 55 5.92 13.08 7.67
N LEU A 56 6.32 12.47 8.78
CA LEU A 56 5.44 12.19 9.91
C LEU A 56 5.76 13.16 11.04
N VAL A 57 4.72 13.76 11.60
CA VAL A 57 4.82 14.68 12.73
C VAL A 57 4.09 14.07 13.91
N ASP A 58 4.83 13.74 14.96
CA ASP A 58 4.28 13.30 16.24
C ASP A 58 4.26 14.48 17.21
N TYR A 59 3.07 14.85 17.69
CA TYR A 59 2.90 15.99 18.59
C TYR A 59 1.76 15.76 19.56
N ARG A 60 2.06 15.87 20.87
CA ARG A 60 1.09 15.72 21.97
C ARG A 60 0.20 14.46 21.88
N GLY A 61 0.78 13.35 21.42
CA GLY A 61 0.08 12.07 21.27
C GLY A 61 -0.66 11.89 19.95
N PHE A 62 -0.71 12.91 19.09
CA PHE A 62 -1.23 12.79 17.72
C PHE A 62 -0.10 12.52 16.74
N ARG A 63 -0.42 11.74 15.70
CA ARG A 63 0.41 11.58 14.51
C ARG A 63 -0.26 12.24 13.33
N LEU A 64 0.51 13.00 12.55
CA LEU A 64 0.08 13.61 11.30
C LEU A 64 0.99 13.19 10.17
N ILE A 65 0.42 13.01 8.99
CA ILE A 65 1.17 12.98 7.72
C ILE A 65 1.20 14.40 7.19
N ALA A 66 2.39 14.92 6.89
CA ALA A 66 2.57 16.14 6.12
C ALA A 66 3.13 15.77 4.75
N MET A 67 2.42 16.13 3.68
CA MET A 67 2.72 15.70 2.31
C MET A 67 2.69 16.89 1.34
N SER A 68 3.61 16.96 0.39
CA SER A 68 3.58 17.96 -0.68
C SER A 68 2.32 17.79 -1.55
N ILE A 69 1.70 18.89 -1.93
CA ILE A 69 0.63 18.86 -2.94
C ILE A 69 1.21 18.46 -4.30
N LEU A 70 0.52 17.55 -4.99
CA LEU A 70 0.87 17.09 -6.34
C LEU A 70 -0.04 17.74 -7.39
N PRO A 71 0.43 17.91 -8.65
CA PRO A 71 -0.37 18.49 -9.74
C PRO A 71 -1.35 17.45 -10.33
N ILE A 72 -2.24 16.93 -9.50
CA ILE A 72 -3.26 15.92 -9.85
C ILE A 72 -4.67 16.45 -9.54
N ARG A 73 -5.69 15.87 -10.17
CA ARG A 73 -7.10 16.27 -10.00
C ARG A 73 -7.99 15.09 -9.60
N GLY A 74 -7.56 14.35 -8.58
CA GLY A 74 -8.25 13.15 -8.09
C GLY A 74 -8.60 12.20 -9.23
N SER A 75 -9.86 11.79 -9.29
CA SER A 75 -10.43 10.87 -10.28
C SER A 75 -10.25 11.28 -11.75
N GLU A 76 -10.04 12.57 -12.06
CA GLU A 76 -9.79 13.00 -13.45
C GLU A 76 -8.43 12.56 -13.98
N THR A 77 -7.48 12.33 -13.08
CA THR A 77 -6.07 12.04 -13.41
C THR A 77 -5.66 10.60 -13.11
N ILE A 78 -6.52 9.82 -12.45
CA ILE A 78 -6.22 8.44 -12.08
C ILE A 78 -6.18 7.54 -13.31
N ILE A 79 -5.10 6.77 -13.44
CA ILE A 79 -4.83 5.87 -14.56
C ILE A 79 -4.44 4.46 -14.11
N TYR A 80 -4.18 4.28 -12.81
CA TYR A 80 -3.80 3.02 -12.20
C TYR A 80 -4.35 2.92 -10.76
N GLY A 81 -4.77 1.72 -10.32
CA GLY A 81 -5.30 1.49 -8.98
C GLY A 81 -6.80 1.79 -8.86
N SER A 82 -7.25 2.24 -7.70
CA SER A 82 -8.66 2.52 -7.43
C SER A 82 -8.82 3.64 -6.41
N ASP A 83 -9.65 4.62 -6.76
CA ASP A 83 -10.07 5.75 -5.92
C ASP A 83 -11.47 5.56 -5.29
N ASN A 84 -12.10 4.41 -5.55
CA ASN A 84 -13.50 4.13 -5.20
C ASN A 84 -13.69 2.76 -4.54
N TYR A 85 -12.78 2.41 -3.63
CA TYR A 85 -12.86 1.17 -2.84
C TYR A 85 -12.97 -0.09 -3.71
N GLY A 86 -12.27 -0.10 -4.85
CA GLY A 86 -12.19 -1.26 -5.73
C GLY A 86 -13.43 -1.48 -6.60
N GLU A 87 -14.37 -0.53 -6.64
CA GLU A 87 -15.49 -0.54 -7.59
C GLU A 87 -14.97 -0.58 -9.03
N THR A 88 -13.94 0.21 -9.32
CA THR A 88 -13.20 0.19 -10.59
C THR A 88 -11.70 0.09 -10.35
N ILE A 89 -11.05 -0.86 -11.02
CA ILE A 89 -9.59 -0.94 -11.08
C ILE A 89 -9.09 -0.35 -12.41
N HIS A 90 -8.40 0.77 -12.32
CA HIS A 90 -7.72 1.45 -13.41
C HIS A 90 -6.39 0.74 -13.69
N ASN A 91 -6.10 0.44 -14.98
CA ASN A 91 -4.80 -0.13 -15.40
C ASN A 91 -4.58 -0.05 -16.92
N LYS A 92 -5.07 1.03 -17.56
CA LYS A 92 -5.04 1.13 -19.03
C LYS A 92 -3.78 1.81 -19.57
N ASN A 93 -3.07 2.59 -18.76
CA ASN A 93 -1.85 3.26 -19.18
C ASN A 93 -0.66 2.29 -19.16
N ALA A 94 0.00 2.11 -20.31
CA ALA A 94 1.08 1.14 -20.47
C ALA A 94 2.37 1.57 -19.77
N ASP A 95 2.68 2.86 -19.76
CA ASP A 95 3.91 3.42 -19.17
C ASP A 95 3.90 3.26 -17.66
N MET A 96 2.83 3.72 -17.00
CA MET A 96 2.62 3.54 -15.55
C MET A 96 2.70 2.05 -15.15
N ARG A 97 2.05 1.18 -15.93
CA ARG A 97 2.12 -0.27 -15.68
C ARG A 97 3.55 -0.81 -15.81
N ALA A 98 4.34 -0.35 -16.78
CA ALA A 98 5.72 -0.78 -16.95
C ALA A 98 6.61 -0.32 -15.78
N LEU A 99 6.47 0.94 -15.34
CA LEU A 99 7.20 1.48 -14.18
C LEU A 99 6.86 0.71 -12.90
N LEU A 100 5.58 0.46 -12.65
CA LEU A 100 5.14 -0.28 -11.47
C LEU A 100 5.52 -1.77 -11.51
N LYS A 101 5.54 -2.42 -12.68
CA LYS A 101 6.05 -3.78 -12.82
C LYS A 101 7.53 -3.88 -12.45
N ARG A 102 8.35 -2.89 -12.86
CA ARG A 102 9.77 -2.83 -12.45
C ARG A 102 9.91 -2.68 -10.94
N ALA A 103 9.17 -1.75 -10.33
CA ALA A 103 9.19 -1.55 -8.89
C ALA A 103 8.73 -2.80 -8.12
N ALA A 104 7.64 -3.44 -8.55
CA ALA A 104 7.10 -4.64 -7.94
C ALA A 104 8.10 -5.80 -7.98
N HIS A 105 8.80 -5.98 -9.10
CA HIS A 105 9.86 -6.99 -9.21
C HIS A 105 11.00 -6.74 -8.20
N MET A 106 11.46 -5.48 -8.05
CA MET A 106 12.51 -5.13 -7.07
C MET A 106 12.09 -5.31 -5.61
N MET A 107 10.79 -5.17 -5.33
CA MET A 107 10.22 -5.33 -3.99
C MET A 107 9.71 -6.74 -3.70
N ASN A 108 9.72 -7.64 -4.69
CA ASN A 108 9.11 -8.97 -4.63
C ASN A 108 7.58 -8.93 -4.35
N ILE A 109 6.86 -8.03 -5.02
CA ILE A 109 5.41 -7.86 -4.94
C ILE A 109 4.71 -8.59 -6.10
N LYS A 110 3.67 -9.37 -5.77
CA LYS A 110 2.95 -10.23 -6.71
C LYS A 110 1.94 -9.45 -7.57
N GLU A 111 1.97 -9.70 -8.89
CA GLU A 111 0.87 -9.33 -9.78
C GLU A 111 -0.35 -10.22 -9.51
N HIS A 112 -1.51 -9.62 -9.29
CA HIS A 112 -2.73 -10.33 -8.96
C HIS A 112 -3.95 -9.59 -9.50
N ARG A 113 -5.07 -10.32 -9.65
CA ARG A 113 -6.35 -9.73 -10.08
C ARG A 113 -7.15 -9.27 -8.88
N CYS A 114 -7.61 -8.02 -8.90
CA CYS A 114 -8.36 -7.41 -7.81
C CYS A 114 -9.57 -6.60 -8.33
N GLY A 115 -10.45 -6.18 -7.41
CA GLY A 115 -11.68 -5.43 -7.65
C GLY A 115 -12.91 -6.12 -7.06
N ILE A 116 -13.90 -5.34 -6.62
CA ILE A 116 -15.10 -5.91 -5.98
C ILE A 116 -16.08 -6.50 -7.00
N SER A 117 -15.95 -6.16 -8.29
CA SER A 117 -16.75 -6.65 -9.40
C SER A 117 -15.89 -7.26 -10.49
N ILE A 118 -16.33 -8.38 -11.06
CA ILE A 118 -15.60 -9.08 -12.13
C ILE A 118 -15.47 -8.19 -13.38
N LYS A 119 -16.50 -7.39 -13.69
CA LYS A 119 -16.55 -6.56 -14.90
C LYS A 119 -15.57 -5.39 -14.88
N SER A 120 -15.25 -4.88 -13.70
CA SER A 120 -14.40 -3.71 -13.47
C SER A 120 -13.12 -4.05 -12.70
N SER A 121 -12.73 -5.33 -12.75
CA SER A 121 -11.49 -5.85 -12.20
C SER A 121 -10.33 -5.75 -13.19
N SER A 122 -9.11 -5.68 -12.68
CA SER A 122 -7.89 -5.75 -13.48
C SER A 122 -6.77 -6.47 -12.72
N SER A 123 -5.74 -6.88 -13.44
CA SER A 123 -4.51 -7.42 -12.84
C SER A 123 -3.52 -6.29 -12.62
N ILE A 124 -3.07 -6.08 -11.38
CA ILE A 124 -2.12 -5.03 -10.98
C ILE A 124 -1.02 -5.65 -10.11
N CYS A 125 0.08 -4.93 -9.90
CA CYS A 125 1.25 -5.37 -9.12
C CYS A 125 1.55 -4.41 -7.95
N SER A 126 0.47 -3.98 -7.30
CA SER A 126 0.42 -3.10 -6.14
C SER A 126 -0.84 -3.47 -5.34
N PRO A 127 -1.07 -2.94 -4.13
CA PRO A 127 -2.41 -2.96 -3.55
C PRO A 127 -3.40 -2.18 -4.43
N ALA A 128 -4.67 -2.57 -4.40
CA ALA A 128 -5.74 -2.00 -5.22
C ALA A 128 -5.99 -0.51 -4.99
N ASP A 129 -5.73 -0.01 -3.79
CA ASP A 129 -5.93 1.38 -3.38
C ASP A 129 -4.68 2.25 -3.52
N LEU A 130 -3.58 1.74 -4.08
CA LEU A 130 -2.47 2.59 -4.52
C LEU A 130 -2.88 3.30 -5.81
N GLU A 131 -2.91 4.63 -5.77
CA GLU A 131 -3.34 5.44 -6.91
C GLU A 131 -2.14 5.86 -7.76
N GLY A 132 -2.22 5.59 -9.07
CA GLY A 132 -1.29 6.12 -10.05
C GLY A 132 -1.96 7.16 -10.94
N HIS A 133 -1.33 8.31 -11.10
CA HIS A 133 -1.88 9.47 -11.81
C HIS A 133 -1.00 9.93 -12.96
N LEU A 134 -1.63 10.42 -14.03
CA LEU A 134 -1.00 11.31 -15.00
C LEU A 134 -1.32 12.75 -14.58
N GLY A 135 -0.32 13.45 -14.07
CA GLY A 135 -0.45 14.82 -13.59
C GLY A 135 -0.75 15.81 -14.72
N THR A 136 -1.28 16.96 -14.36
CA THR A 136 -1.59 18.05 -15.31
C THR A 136 -0.35 18.66 -15.96
N ASP A 137 0.83 18.35 -15.43
CA ASP A 137 2.14 18.72 -15.96
C ASP A 137 2.78 17.61 -16.81
N GLY A 138 2.04 16.53 -17.10
CA GLY A 138 2.49 15.43 -17.96
C GLY A 138 3.38 14.39 -17.26
N ARG A 139 3.62 14.49 -15.95
CA ARG A 139 4.41 13.53 -15.18
C ARG A 139 3.56 12.45 -14.53
N LEU A 140 4.15 11.30 -14.23
CA LEU A 140 3.47 10.18 -13.57
C LEU A 140 3.70 10.25 -12.06
N TYR A 141 2.63 10.17 -11.28
CA TYR A 141 2.68 10.27 -9.82
C TYR A 141 2.07 9.05 -9.14
N LEU A 142 2.60 8.69 -7.96
CA LEU A 142 1.96 7.72 -7.06
C LEU A 142 1.48 8.36 -5.76
N LEU A 143 0.39 7.83 -5.22
CA LEU A 143 -0.16 8.14 -3.91
C LEU A 143 -0.70 6.88 -3.22
N ASP A 144 -1.09 7.05 -1.95
CA ASP A 144 -1.73 6.04 -1.10
C ASP A 144 -0.90 4.75 -0.94
N PHE A 145 0.14 4.87 -0.12
CA PHE A 145 1.21 3.88 0.03
C PHE A 145 1.03 2.93 1.22
N SER A 146 0.00 3.13 2.05
CA SER A 146 -0.13 2.43 3.34
C SER A 146 -0.19 0.91 3.27
N ARG A 147 -0.60 0.33 2.13
CA ARG A 147 -0.72 -1.14 1.97
C ARG A 147 0.25 -1.73 0.96
N VAL A 148 1.33 -1.01 0.63
CA VAL A 148 2.32 -1.48 -0.37
C VAL A 148 2.92 -2.81 0.03
N LEU A 149 3.34 -2.95 1.28
CA LEU A 149 3.89 -4.20 1.79
C LEU A 149 2.76 -5.19 2.12
N PRO A 150 2.94 -6.49 1.81
CA PRO A 150 1.96 -7.51 2.13
C PRO A 150 1.66 -7.59 3.62
N PRO A 151 0.42 -7.90 4.00
CA PRO A 151 0.06 -8.07 5.40
C PRO A 151 0.74 -9.30 6.00
N GLU A 152 0.85 -9.34 7.32
CA GLU A 152 1.03 -10.61 8.02
C GLU A 152 -0.31 -11.35 8.15
N THR A 153 -0.28 -12.64 8.49
CA THR A 153 -1.50 -13.41 8.78
C THR A 153 -2.34 -12.72 9.87
N PRO A 154 -3.60 -12.36 9.58
CA PRO A 154 -4.47 -11.74 10.58
C PRO A 154 -4.70 -12.66 11.78
N VAL A 155 -4.64 -12.07 12.97
CA VAL A 155 -4.91 -12.76 14.24
C VAL A 155 -6.38 -12.61 14.60
N HIS A 156 -7.00 -13.69 15.06
CA HIS A 156 -8.39 -13.68 15.52
C HIS A 156 -8.61 -12.66 16.64
N GLY A 157 -9.71 -11.92 16.59
CA GLY A 157 -10.05 -10.90 17.59
C GLY A 157 -9.41 -9.53 17.35
N ILE A 158 -8.57 -9.38 16.32
CA ILE A 158 -8.00 -8.08 15.94
C ILE A 158 -8.65 -7.61 14.63
N GLN A 159 -9.52 -6.60 14.76
CA GLN A 159 -10.25 -6.03 13.63
C GLN A 159 -9.29 -5.48 12.57
N ASN A 160 -9.52 -5.86 11.31
CA ASN A 160 -8.84 -5.34 10.13
C ASN A 160 -7.30 -5.28 10.22
N ALA A 161 -6.70 -6.25 10.93
CA ALA A 161 -5.25 -6.33 11.15
C ALA A 161 -4.43 -6.27 9.85
N HIS A 162 -4.95 -6.84 8.75
CA HIS A 162 -4.33 -6.83 7.43
C HIS A 162 -4.11 -5.41 6.86
N LEU A 163 -4.75 -4.37 7.39
CA LEU A 163 -4.55 -2.99 6.95
C LEU A 163 -3.34 -2.32 7.59
N TYR A 164 -2.79 -2.85 8.69
CA TYR A 164 -1.76 -2.16 9.47
C TYR A 164 -0.70 -3.05 10.13
N ARG A 165 -0.85 -4.37 10.07
CA ARG A 165 0.19 -5.33 10.44
C ARG A 165 0.75 -5.90 9.13
N LEU A 166 1.88 -5.36 8.71
CA LEU A 166 2.50 -5.65 7.42
C LEU A 166 3.88 -6.29 7.62
N LEU A 167 4.23 -7.21 6.74
CA LEU A 167 5.55 -7.83 6.70
C LEU A 167 6.61 -6.76 6.40
N ARG A 168 7.80 -6.95 6.96
CA ARG A 168 8.93 -6.05 6.73
C ARG A 168 9.48 -6.20 5.31
N PRO A 169 9.96 -5.12 4.67
CA PRO A 169 10.42 -5.17 3.29
C PRO A 169 11.60 -6.14 3.09
N GLU A 170 12.47 -6.31 4.08
CA GLU A 170 13.59 -7.25 4.01
C GLU A 170 13.09 -8.70 3.91
N HIS A 171 12.08 -9.05 4.72
CA HIS A 171 11.46 -10.38 4.70
C HIS A 171 10.75 -10.63 3.37
N VAL A 172 9.99 -9.64 2.88
CA VAL A 172 9.26 -9.75 1.61
C VAL A 172 10.23 -9.94 0.44
N LYS A 173 11.30 -9.14 0.37
CA LYS A 173 12.31 -9.21 -0.69
C LYS A 173 13.06 -10.54 -0.75
N LEU A 174 13.29 -11.17 0.41
CA LEU A 174 14.02 -12.44 0.51
C LEU A 174 13.11 -13.67 0.44
N PHE A 175 11.78 -13.49 0.41
CA PHE A 175 10.86 -14.59 0.31
C PHE A 175 10.96 -15.28 -1.05
N GLU A 176 10.79 -16.60 -1.09
CA GLU A 176 11.06 -17.44 -2.26
C GLU A 176 10.23 -17.10 -3.50
N GLN A 177 9.10 -16.42 -3.30
CA GLN A 177 8.15 -16.05 -4.33
C GLN A 177 7.54 -14.68 -4.02
N PRO A 178 7.06 -13.94 -5.04
CA PRO A 178 6.41 -12.65 -4.81
C PRO A 178 5.14 -12.79 -3.96
N LEU A 179 4.87 -11.79 -3.12
CA LEU A 179 3.74 -11.81 -2.19
C LEU A 179 2.68 -10.76 -2.55
N CYS A 180 1.40 -11.11 -2.36
CA CYS A 180 0.26 -10.27 -2.71
C CYS A 180 -0.04 -9.22 -1.63
N SER A 181 0.02 -7.94 -2.00
CA SER A 181 -0.28 -6.82 -1.09
C SER A 181 -1.74 -6.76 -0.65
N ASP A 182 -2.67 -7.30 -1.45
CA ASP A 182 -4.11 -7.34 -1.13
C ASP A 182 -4.58 -8.62 -0.44
N ALA A 183 -3.65 -9.50 -0.02
CA ALA A 183 -4.00 -10.67 0.76
C ALA A 183 -4.88 -10.30 1.97
N PHE A 184 -5.86 -11.16 2.27
CA PHE A 184 -6.90 -10.98 3.29
C PHE A 184 -7.85 -9.79 3.09
N SER A 185 -7.66 -8.95 2.07
CA SER A 185 -8.58 -7.86 1.76
C SER A 185 -9.83 -8.33 1.00
N GLY A 186 -10.85 -7.48 0.98
CA GLY A 186 -12.03 -7.67 0.14
C GLY A 186 -11.75 -7.58 -1.37
N PHE A 187 -10.63 -6.96 -1.77
CA PHE A 187 -10.32 -6.68 -3.18
C PHE A 187 -10.06 -7.94 -4.01
N ILE A 188 -9.60 -9.02 -3.37
CA ILE A 188 -9.27 -10.28 -4.07
C ILE A 188 -10.31 -11.39 -3.84
N ARG A 189 -11.37 -11.13 -3.08
CA ARG A 189 -12.35 -12.14 -2.62
C ARG A 189 -12.98 -12.97 -3.75
N LYS A 190 -13.11 -12.40 -4.96
CA LYS A 190 -13.69 -13.08 -6.14
C LYS A 190 -12.65 -13.76 -7.03
N PHE A 191 -11.37 -13.73 -6.66
CA PHE A 191 -10.24 -14.21 -7.46
C PHE A 191 -9.40 -15.22 -6.65
N ASN A 192 -8.07 -15.19 -6.76
CA ASN A 192 -7.16 -16.20 -6.21
C ASN A 192 -6.90 -16.04 -4.69
N TYR A 193 -7.85 -15.50 -3.92
CA TYR A 193 -7.66 -15.18 -2.50
C TYR A 193 -7.17 -16.35 -1.64
N LYS A 194 -7.56 -17.59 -1.96
CA LYS A 194 -7.12 -18.76 -1.18
C LYS A 194 -5.62 -18.99 -1.29
N GLU A 195 -5.10 -18.87 -2.50
CA GLU A 195 -3.68 -19.02 -2.81
C GLU A 195 -2.90 -17.87 -2.19
N ASP A 196 -3.26 -16.62 -2.51
CA ASP A 196 -2.59 -15.42 -2.00
C ASP A 196 -2.55 -15.39 -0.46
N ASN A 197 -3.66 -15.75 0.20
CA ASN A 197 -3.70 -15.81 1.68
C ASN A 197 -2.84 -16.95 2.24
N ASN A 198 -2.70 -18.07 1.52
CA ASN A 198 -1.87 -19.18 1.95
C ASN A 198 -0.37 -18.86 1.83
N GLU A 199 0.03 -18.13 0.80
CA GLU A 199 1.40 -17.64 0.63
C GLU A 199 1.79 -16.70 1.77
N ILE A 200 0.90 -15.79 2.18
CA ILE A 200 1.14 -14.93 3.34
C ILE A 200 1.21 -15.71 4.65
N ARG A 201 0.41 -16.78 4.81
CA ARG A 201 0.55 -17.68 5.98
C ARG A 201 1.94 -18.27 6.05
N LYS A 202 2.41 -18.89 4.97
CA LYS A 202 3.77 -19.44 4.88
C LYS A 202 4.83 -18.37 5.17
N ALA A 203 4.68 -17.17 4.59
CA ALA A 203 5.62 -16.08 4.82
C ALA A 203 5.64 -15.62 6.29
N THR A 204 4.47 -15.51 6.92
CA THR A 204 4.34 -15.14 8.33
C THR A 204 4.91 -16.22 9.24
N ASP A 205 4.60 -17.48 8.97
CA ASP A 205 5.09 -18.62 9.74
C ASP A 205 6.62 -18.67 9.67
N LYS A 206 7.20 -18.59 8.47
CA LYS A 206 8.66 -18.54 8.27
C LYS A 206 9.31 -17.39 9.04
N LEU A 207 8.72 -16.19 9.02
CA LEU A 207 9.23 -15.05 9.77
C LEU A 207 9.31 -15.36 11.28
N ILE A 208 8.26 -15.95 11.84
CA ILE A 208 8.11 -16.18 13.28
C ILE A 208 8.88 -17.41 13.75
N SER A 209 8.87 -18.50 12.98
CA SER A 209 9.44 -19.79 13.38
C SER A 209 10.90 -19.97 12.97
N GLU A 210 11.36 -19.24 11.95
CA GLU A 210 12.73 -19.38 11.43
C GLU A 210 13.49 -18.07 11.55
N THR A 211 13.05 -17.01 10.85
CA THR A 211 13.85 -15.78 10.67
C THR A 211 14.11 -15.03 11.99
N ILE A 212 13.08 -14.82 12.81
CA ILE A 212 13.23 -14.13 14.10
C ILE A 212 14.08 -14.97 15.07
N PRO A 213 13.81 -16.28 15.29
CA PRO A 213 14.64 -17.11 16.15
C PRO A 213 16.11 -17.17 15.71
N GLN A 214 16.39 -17.23 14.40
CA GLN A 214 17.77 -17.20 13.90
C GLN A 214 18.48 -15.89 14.24
N PHE A 215 17.78 -14.76 14.16
CA PHE A 215 18.36 -13.46 14.47
C PHE A 215 18.49 -13.19 15.98
N ALA A 216 17.55 -13.69 16.79
CA ALA A 216 17.49 -13.43 18.23
C ALA A 216 18.24 -14.46 19.08
N GLY A 217 18.64 -15.59 18.48
CA GLY A 217 19.39 -16.66 19.15
C GLY A 217 20.90 -16.44 19.19
N ASP A 218 21.41 -15.47 18.43
CA ASP A 218 22.78 -14.94 18.50
C ASP A 218 22.88 -13.81 19.55
#